data_AF-A0A2T2N2T7-F1
#
_entry.id   AF-A0A2T2N2T7-F1
#
_cell.length_a   1.000
_cell.length_b   1.000
_cell.length_c   1.000
_cell.angle_alpha   90.00
_cell.angle_beta   90.00
_cell.angle_gamma   90.00
#
_symmetry.space_group_name_H-M   'P 1'
#
loop_
_entity.id
_entity.type
_entity.pdbx_description
1 polymer ?
#
loop_
_entity_poly.entity_id
_entity_poly.type
_entity_poly.pdbx_seq_one_letter_code
_entity_poly.pdbx_strand_id
1 'polypeptide(L)'
;MKRERSASVDRNVDVSHERLRAAKRKQLDFHTRIGKYETKINQLQKKRAKLIRERDAFMSGPAEEAIVPYAQSATMQLVSQMRDMLPREIRDMVYHQLWNNPTYSFTSQFDGFINQLPCSERPCQCLRYIKGVPMLDPAYVGLEIAQEAAEALYKAHPAKFLTATRASKIKPVLTQDIFHIGFVPLTMAREMNIELQLDYSLRGYGDEKPYLTSCLKEDFDHLLKIPNKSGFKLRIHLTMRYIRLKVLDEMLSIITPIYIEFRRSNAIVDVDFAYEAAGRMHTCIHHNHSVQKNLNDYFISDPEEWRQEMIAYLTEREDDIIDHHRDYQFEDDEDYDPTAPEDYSSDGDEDIDDDFEEEDDFDFAFGHHPYFGSGGFGGYDSDFDLDNPEVEDFLYDMGLI
;
A
#
# COMPACT_ATOMS: atom_id res chain seq x y z
N MET A 1 -69.63 -36.55 40.67
CA MET A 1 -68.20 -36.15 40.56
C MET A 1 -67.54 -36.41 39.18
N LYS A 2 -67.69 -37.55 38.49
CA LYS A 2 -67.04 -37.73 37.16
C LYS A 2 -67.59 -36.81 36.03
N ARG A 3 -68.88 -36.46 36.05
CA ARG A 3 -69.51 -35.61 35.01
C ARG A 3 -69.11 -34.13 35.08
N GLU A 4 -68.82 -33.59 36.27
CA GLU A 4 -68.41 -32.19 36.43
C GLU A 4 -66.95 -31.95 36.02
N ARG A 5 -66.07 -32.96 36.12
CA ARG A 5 -64.69 -32.88 35.62
C ARG A 5 -64.63 -32.80 34.09
N SER A 6 -65.50 -33.53 33.39
CA SER A 6 -65.55 -33.49 31.91
C SER A 6 -65.92 -32.10 31.39
N ALA A 7 -66.98 -31.49 31.93
CA ALA A 7 -67.42 -30.15 31.51
C ALA A 7 -66.40 -29.04 31.82
N SER A 8 -65.57 -29.21 32.85
CA SER A 8 -64.48 -28.28 33.18
C SER A 8 -63.30 -28.41 32.20
N VAL A 9 -62.97 -29.63 31.79
CA VAL A 9 -61.92 -29.89 30.79
C VAL A 9 -62.32 -29.33 29.43
N ASP A 10 -63.55 -29.56 28.98
CA ASP A 10 -64.04 -29.06 27.69
C ASP A 10 -64.02 -27.52 27.62
N ARG A 11 -64.45 -26.85 28.70
CA ARG A 11 -64.36 -25.37 28.80
C ARG A 11 -62.92 -24.86 28.77
N ASN A 12 -61.97 -25.55 29.41
CA ASN A 12 -60.56 -25.16 29.37
C ASN A 12 -59.94 -25.34 27.98
N VAL A 13 -60.37 -26.37 27.24
CA VAL A 13 -59.96 -26.59 25.86
C VAL A 13 -60.49 -25.48 24.96
N ASP A 14 -61.76 -25.09 25.08
CA ASP A 14 -62.35 -24.00 24.29
C ASP A 14 -61.66 -22.66 24.54
N VAL A 15 -61.40 -22.31 25.81
CA VAL A 15 -60.66 -21.08 26.16
C VAL A 15 -59.24 -21.10 25.61
N SER A 16 -58.56 -22.24 25.67
CA SER A 16 -57.20 -22.40 25.15
C SER A 16 -57.16 -22.31 23.62
N HIS A 17 -58.16 -22.89 22.95
CA HIS A 17 -58.30 -22.83 21.51
C HIS A 17 -58.59 -21.41 21.01
N GLU A 18 -59.43 -20.64 21.72
CA GLU A 18 -59.70 -19.25 21.39
C GLU A 18 -58.45 -18.36 21.59
N ARG A 19 -57.68 -18.61 22.66
CA ARG A 19 -56.37 -17.95 22.86
C ARG A 19 -55.39 -18.26 21.74
N LEU A 20 -55.31 -19.51 21.30
CA LEU A 20 -54.45 -19.92 20.18
C LEU A 20 -54.88 -19.24 18.88
N ARG A 21 -56.18 -19.19 18.59
CA ARG A 21 -56.74 -18.47 17.42
C ARG A 21 -56.39 -16.99 17.47
N ALA A 22 -56.55 -16.34 18.62
CA ALA A 22 -56.18 -14.93 18.80
C ALA A 22 -54.67 -14.71 18.61
N ALA A 23 -53.82 -15.59 19.13
CA ALA A 23 -52.37 -15.54 18.94
C ALA A 23 -51.98 -15.72 17.46
N LYS A 24 -52.61 -16.67 16.75
CA LYS A 24 -52.40 -16.88 15.31
C LYS A 24 -52.83 -15.68 14.47
N ARG A 25 -53.96 -15.04 14.80
CA ARG A 25 -54.38 -13.79 14.15
C ARG A 25 -53.36 -12.66 14.37
N LYS A 26 -52.84 -12.51 15.59
CA LYS A 26 -51.77 -11.54 15.88
C LYS A 26 -50.47 -11.86 15.15
N GLN A 27 -50.08 -13.14 15.08
CA GLN A 27 -48.91 -13.58 14.31
C GLN A 27 -49.05 -13.20 12.83
N LEU A 28 -50.22 -13.43 12.24
CA LEU A 28 -50.50 -13.07 10.85
C LEU A 28 -50.51 -11.54 10.63
N ASP A 29 -51.07 -10.77 11.58
CA ASP A 29 -50.99 -9.30 11.57
C ASP A 29 -49.53 -8.82 11.60
N PHE A 30 -48.70 -9.38 12.50
CA PHE A 30 -47.28 -9.06 12.55
C PHE A 30 -46.55 -9.41 11.26
N HIS A 31 -46.77 -10.60 10.70
CA HIS A 31 -46.17 -10.99 9.42
C HIS A 31 -46.56 -10.04 8.28
N THR A 32 -47.83 -9.65 8.22
CA THR A 32 -48.34 -8.66 7.26
C THR A 32 -47.67 -7.30 7.44
N ARG A 33 -47.44 -6.87 8.69
CA ARG A 33 -46.76 -5.61 8.99
C ARG A 33 -45.27 -5.66 8.65
N ILE A 34 -44.60 -6.77 8.93
CA ILE A 34 -43.19 -7.00 8.55
C ILE A 34 -43.04 -6.89 7.03
N GLY A 35 -43.85 -7.62 6.26
CA GLY A 35 -43.78 -7.54 4.78
C GLY A 35 -44.05 -6.13 4.23
N LYS A 36 -44.95 -5.35 4.87
CA LYS A 36 -45.15 -3.93 4.53
C LYS A 36 -43.90 -3.08 4.81
N TYR A 37 -43.20 -3.32 5.91
CA TYR A 37 -41.98 -2.59 6.24
C TYR A 37 -40.80 -2.99 5.35
N GLU A 38 -40.63 -4.27 5.04
CA GLU A 38 -39.63 -4.76 4.08
C GLU A 38 -39.81 -4.13 2.70
N THR A 39 -41.06 -4.08 2.21
CA THR A 39 -41.39 -3.39 0.95
C THR A 39 -41.00 -1.91 1.01
N LYS A 40 -41.27 -1.23 2.14
CA LYS A 40 -40.90 0.18 2.33
C LYS A 40 -39.38 0.39 2.39
N ILE A 41 -38.65 -0.51 3.05
CA ILE A 41 -37.17 -0.51 3.09
C ILE A 41 -36.63 -0.64 1.66
N ASN A 42 -37.12 -1.61 0.89
CA ASN A 42 -36.70 -1.81 -0.50
C ASN A 42 -37.00 -0.58 -1.38
N GLN A 43 -38.16 0.06 -1.21
CA GLN A 43 -38.49 1.31 -1.90
C GLN A 43 -37.54 2.46 -1.54
N LEU A 44 -37.20 2.61 -0.25
CA LEU A 44 -36.27 3.63 0.21
C LEU A 44 -34.84 3.37 -0.28
N GLN A 45 -34.40 2.12 -0.30
CA GLN A 45 -33.10 1.73 -0.85
C GLN A 45 -33.01 2.05 -2.35
N LYS A 46 -34.03 1.72 -3.14
CA LYS A 46 -34.11 2.10 -4.56
C LYS A 46 -34.05 3.61 -4.75
N LYS A 47 -34.79 4.39 -3.94
CA LYS A 47 -34.75 5.85 -3.97
C LYS A 47 -33.37 6.41 -3.60
N ARG A 48 -32.71 5.85 -2.58
CA ARG A 48 -31.35 6.22 -2.17
C ARG A 48 -30.36 5.97 -3.30
N ALA A 49 -30.39 4.78 -3.92
CA ALA A 49 -29.51 4.44 -5.04
C ALA A 49 -29.70 5.40 -6.23
N LYS A 50 -30.96 5.74 -6.56
CA LYS A 50 -31.27 6.73 -7.60
C LYS A 50 -30.66 8.11 -7.28
N LEU A 51 -30.85 8.62 -6.06
CA LEU A 51 -30.30 9.91 -5.63
C LEU A 51 -28.77 9.92 -5.62
N ILE A 52 -28.12 8.80 -5.26
CA ILE A 52 -26.66 8.67 -5.34
C ILE A 52 -26.20 8.81 -6.79
N ARG A 53 -26.84 8.11 -7.74
CA ARG A 53 -26.50 8.23 -9.17
C ARG A 53 -26.72 9.64 -9.71
N GLU A 54 -27.83 10.28 -9.36
CA GLU A 54 -28.12 11.66 -9.77
C GLU A 54 -27.08 12.64 -9.19
N ARG A 55 -26.72 12.48 -7.92
CA ARG A 55 -25.65 13.26 -7.29
C ARG A 55 -24.32 13.02 -8.01
N ASP A 56 -23.95 11.77 -8.25
CA ASP A 56 -22.65 11.44 -8.84
C ASP A 56 -22.55 11.98 -10.27
N ALA A 57 -23.62 11.87 -11.07
CA ALA A 57 -23.69 12.46 -12.40
C ALA A 57 -23.64 14.00 -12.39
N PHE A 58 -24.26 14.64 -11.39
CA PHE A 58 -24.14 16.09 -11.22
C PHE A 58 -22.72 16.50 -10.81
N MET A 59 -22.11 15.74 -9.89
CA MET A 59 -20.77 15.99 -9.37
C MET A 59 -19.68 15.79 -10.43
N SER A 60 -19.78 14.76 -11.28
CA SER A 60 -18.81 14.44 -12.33
C SER A 60 -19.00 15.19 -13.65
N GLY A 61 -20.08 15.96 -13.78
CA GLY A 61 -20.36 16.76 -14.97
C GLY A 61 -20.46 18.24 -14.62
N PRO A 62 -21.67 18.82 -14.50
CA PRO A 62 -21.86 20.26 -14.34
C PRO A 62 -21.14 20.88 -13.14
N ALA A 63 -21.04 20.16 -12.02
CA ALA A 63 -20.36 20.69 -10.84
C ALA A 63 -18.84 20.72 -11.06
N GLU A 64 -18.23 19.67 -11.60
CA GLU A 64 -16.80 19.63 -11.90
C GLU A 64 -16.42 20.72 -12.93
N GLU A 65 -17.23 20.90 -13.96
CA GLU A 65 -17.07 21.96 -14.98
C GLU A 65 -17.08 23.37 -14.39
N ALA A 66 -17.80 23.61 -13.29
CA ALA A 66 -17.82 24.90 -12.60
C ALA A 66 -16.71 25.02 -11.53
N ILE A 67 -16.48 23.94 -10.76
CA ILE A 67 -15.56 23.92 -9.62
C ILE A 67 -14.12 23.98 -10.09
N VAL A 68 -13.73 23.20 -11.10
CA VAL A 68 -12.33 23.08 -11.52
C VAL A 68 -11.79 24.42 -12.05
N PRO A 69 -12.42 25.12 -13.01
CA PRO A 69 -11.92 26.40 -13.49
C PRO A 69 -11.90 27.49 -12.42
N TYR A 70 -12.92 27.52 -11.54
CA TYR A 70 -12.95 28.45 -10.41
C TYR A 70 -11.79 28.19 -9.46
N ALA A 71 -11.56 26.93 -9.06
CA ALA A 71 -10.48 26.56 -8.16
C ALA A 71 -9.11 26.82 -8.78
N GLN A 72 -8.91 26.51 -10.06
CA GLN A 72 -7.69 26.84 -10.80
C GLN A 72 -7.44 28.35 -10.80
N SER A 73 -8.42 29.15 -11.20
CA SER A 73 -8.27 30.61 -11.26
C SER A 73 -8.01 31.23 -9.89
N ALA A 74 -8.75 30.81 -8.86
CA ALA A 74 -8.60 31.34 -7.51
C ALA A 74 -7.23 30.96 -6.90
N THR A 75 -6.80 29.71 -7.12
CA THR A 75 -5.49 29.22 -6.62
C THR A 75 -4.36 29.95 -7.35
N MET A 76 -4.41 30.05 -8.67
CA MET A 76 -3.41 30.73 -9.49
C MET A 76 -3.23 32.19 -9.05
N GLN A 77 -4.34 32.90 -8.82
CA GLN A 77 -4.29 34.28 -8.34
C GLN A 77 -3.61 34.39 -6.97
N LEU A 78 -3.97 33.50 -6.03
CA LEU A 78 -3.38 33.48 -4.69
C LEU A 78 -1.87 33.20 -4.73
N VAL A 79 -1.44 32.18 -5.48
CA VAL A 79 -0.01 31.83 -5.52
C VAL A 79 0.81 32.85 -6.29
N SER A 80 0.24 33.50 -7.31
CA SER A 80 0.89 34.64 -7.99
C SER A 80 1.14 35.78 -7.02
N GLN A 81 0.12 36.19 -6.25
CA GLN A 81 0.26 37.22 -5.22
C GLN A 81 1.29 36.82 -4.16
N MET A 82 1.29 35.56 -3.74
CA MET A 82 2.29 35.03 -2.81
C MET A 82 3.71 35.15 -3.38
N ARG A 83 3.90 34.83 -4.66
CA ARG A 83 5.19 34.93 -5.36
C ARG A 83 5.68 36.37 -5.46
N ASP A 84 4.78 37.30 -5.77
CA ASP A 84 5.09 38.71 -6.00
C ASP A 84 5.38 39.46 -4.69
N MET A 85 4.69 39.09 -3.61
CA MET A 85 4.77 39.79 -2.32
C MET A 85 5.78 39.21 -1.34
N LEU A 86 6.01 37.89 -1.38
CA LEU A 86 6.85 37.22 -0.40
C LEU A 86 8.19 36.81 -1.01
N PRO A 87 9.33 37.01 -0.32
CA PRO A 87 10.60 36.47 -0.76
C PRO A 87 10.61 34.93 -0.66
N ARG A 88 11.53 34.28 -1.39
CA ARG A 88 11.57 32.80 -1.53
C ARG A 88 11.62 32.10 -0.18
N GLU A 89 12.37 32.63 0.78
CA GLU A 89 12.55 32.06 2.11
C GLU A 89 11.23 31.98 2.88
N ILE A 90 10.38 33.02 2.77
CA ILE A 90 9.06 33.03 3.42
C ILE A 90 8.11 32.07 2.71
N ARG A 91 8.21 31.93 1.38
CA ARG A 91 7.42 30.93 0.64
C ARG A 91 7.81 29.50 1.02
N ASP A 92 9.10 29.22 1.19
CA ASP A 92 9.59 27.93 1.67
C ASP A 92 9.02 27.58 3.06
N MET A 93 8.84 28.57 3.95
CA MET A 93 8.15 28.37 5.23
C MET A 93 6.68 28.00 5.06
N VAL A 94 5.97 28.63 4.11
CA VAL A 94 4.57 28.29 3.79
C VAL A 94 4.47 26.86 3.25
N TYR A 95 5.34 26.48 2.30
CA TYR A 95 5.39 25.12 1.77
C TYR A 95 5.75 24.11 2.85
N HIS A 96 6.70 24.41 3.74
CA HIS A 96 7.04 23.54 4.85
C HIS A 96 5.83 23.26 5.77
N GLN A 97 5.04 24.29 6.08
CA GLN A 97 3.81 24.13 6.85
C GLN A 97 2.77 23.29 6.11
N LEU A 98 2.64 23.47 4.79
CA LEU A 98 1.76 22.67 3.94
C LEU A 98 2.15 21.18 3.98
N TRP A 99 3.44 20.87 3.83
CA TRP A 99 3.94 19.50 3.77
C TRP A 99 3.98 18.78 5.11
N ASN A 100 4.02 19.51 6.22
CA ASN A 100 3.96 18.92 7.56
C ASN A 100 2.54 18.79 8.12
N ASN A 101 1.52 19.21 7.37
CA ASN A 101 0.15 19.06 7.83
C ASN A 101 -0.26 17.58 7.79
N PRO A 102 -0.62 16.96 8.93
CA PRO A 102 -0.95 15.53 9.03
C PRO A 102 -2.19 15.14 8.21
N THR A 103 -3.00 16.12 7.81
CA THR A 103 -4.17 15.91 6.93
C THR A 103 -3.74 15.39 5.55
N TYR A 104 -2.51 15.67 5.13
CA TYR A 104 -1.95 15.15 3.90
C TYR A 104 -1.10 13.91 4.19
N SER A 105 -1.72 12.73 4.18
CA SER A 105 -0.98 11.47 4.15
C SER A 105 -0.44 11.23 2.74
N PHE A 106 0.82 11.59 2.55
CA PHE A 106 1.51 11.53 1.26
C PHE A 106 2.10 10.16 0.95
N THR A 107 2.53 9.42 1.98
CA THR A 107 3.43 8.26 1.81
C THR A 107 2.84 7.16 0.94
N SER A 108 1.64 6.67 1.25
CA SER A 108 1.04 5.56 0.50
C SER A 108 0.61 5.93 -0.92
N GLN A 109 0.34 7.21 -1.20
CA GLN A 109 -0.07 7.64 -2.54
C GLN A 109 1.11 7.60 -3.50
N PHE A 110 2.31 7.97 -3.05
CA PHE A 110 3.48 8.12 -3.93
C PHE A 110 4.15 6.81 -4.34
N ASP A 111 4.12 5.79 -3.49
CA ASP A 111 4.63 4.47 -3.83
C ASP A 111 3.93 3.91 -5.08
N GLY A 112 2.63 4.17 -5.24
CA GLY A 112 1.88 3.82 -6.43
C GLY A 112 2.39 4.50 -7.70
N PHE A 113 2.86 5.76 -7.63
CA PHE A 113 3.30 6.54 -8.78
C PHE A 113 4.72 6.21 -9.23
N ILE A 114 5.63 5.95 -8.30
CA ILE A 114 6.99 5.51 -8.61
C ILE A 114 6.96 4.17 -9.38
N ASN A 115 5.89 3.41 -9.22
CA ASN A 115 5.65 2.16 -9.93
C ASN A 115 4.97 2.32 -11.30
N GLN A 116 4.43 3.49 -11.62
CA GLN A 116 3.78 3.71 -12.91
C GLN A 116 4.80 3.96 -14.02
N LEU A 117 4.54 3.36 -15.19
CA LEU A 117 5.27 3.66 -16.41
C LEU A 117 5.22 5.16 -16.71
N PRO A 118 6.28 5.73 -17.31
CA PRO A 118 6.29 7.15 -17.66
C PRO A 118 5.07 7.49 -18.53
N CYS A 119 4.22 8.40 -18.04
CA CYS A 119 3.04 8.86 -18.76
C CYS A 119 3.47 9.56 -20.07
N SER A 120 2.94 9.08 -21.19
CA SER A 120 3.17 9.67 -22.51
C SER A 120 2.21 10.83 -22.82
N GLU A 121 1.13 10.98 -22.06
CA GLU A 121 0.09 11.99 -22.30
C GLU A 121 0.50 13.38 -21.79
N ARG A 122 0.22 14.41 -22.59
CA ARG A 122 0.39 15.83 -22.19
C ARG A 122 -0.88 16.61 -22.54
N PRO A 123 -1.54 17.28 -21.56
CA PRO A 123 -1.23 17.25 -20.12
C PRO A 123 -1.52 15.87 -19.51
N CYS A 124 -0.64 15.38 -18.64
CA CYS A 124 -0.84 14.08 -18.01
C CYS A 124 -2.00 14.15 -17.00
N GLN A 125 -2.82 13.10 -16.92
CA GLN A 125 -3.86 12.99 -15.88
C GLN A 125 -3.40 12.20 -14.65
N CYS A 126 -2.11 11.83 -14.57
CA CYS A 126 -1.55 11.04 -13.47
C CYS A 126 -1.80 11.69 -12.10
N LEU A 127 -1.80 13.02 -12.02
CA LEU A 127 -2.01 13.74 -10.77
C LEU A 127 -3.49 13.94 -10.40
N ARG A 128 -4.45 13.64 -11.30
CA ARG A 128 -5.88 13.91 -11.09
C ARG A 128 -6.45 13.23 -9.85
N TYR A 129 -5.90 12.06 -9.51
CA TYR A 129 -6.36 11.25 -8.38
C TYR A 129 -5.52 11.42 -7.11
N ILE A 130 -4.45 12.23 -7.15
CA ILE A 130 -3.64 12.50 -5.97
C ILE A 130 -4.41 13.48 -5.08
N LYS A 131 -5.05 12.93 -4.05
CA LYS A 131 -5.75 13.73 -3.07
C LYS A 131 -4.73 14.59 -2.33
N GLY A 132 -4.85 15.90 -2.50
CA GLY A 132 -4.25 16.86 -1.60
C GLY A 132 -3.09 17.69 -2.15
N VAL A 133 -2.82 17.72 -3.46
CA VAL A 133 -1.79 18.66 -3.95
C VAL A 133 -2.09 19.45 -5.22
N PRO A 134 -3.11 20.35 -5.19
CA PRO A 134 -3.22 21.41 -6.20
C PRO A 134 -1.91 22.22 -6.37
N MET A 135 -1.07 22.28 -5.34
CA MET A 135 0.21 22.99 -5.37
C MET A 135 1.30 22.32 -6.24
N LEU A 136 1.09 21.07 -6.67
CA LEU A 136 2.02 20.35 -7.56
C LEU A 136 1.45 20.21 -8.98
N ASP A 137 0.21 20.64 -9.20
CA ASP A 137 -0.42 20.62 -10.52
C ASP A 137 -0.24 21.98 -11.21
N PRO A 138 0.54 22.06 -12.31
CA PRO A 138 0.72 23.30 -13.06
C PRO A 138 -0.58 23.94 -13.54
N ALA A 139 -1.67 23.17 -13.70
CA ALA A 139 -2.97 23.71 -14.08
C ALA A 139 -3.58 24.62 -13.00
N TYR A 140 -3.22 24.43 -11.73
CA TYR A 140 -3.73 25.22 -10.60
C TYR A 140 -2.78 26.35 -10.18
N VAL A 141 -1.47 26.14 -10.30
CA VAL A 141 -0.47 27.07 -9.73
C VAL A 141 0.54 27.61 -10.73
N GLY A 142 0.58 27.08 -11.95
CA GLY A 142 1.63 27.37 -12.92
C GLY A 142 2.89 26.55 -12.66
N LEU A 143 3.71 26.41 -13.71
CA LEU A 143 4.86 25.50 -13.70
C LEU A 143 5.91 25.89 -12.66
N GLU A 144 6.24 27.17 -12.56
CA GLU A 144 7.30 27.64 -11.68
C GLU A 144 6.94 27.46 -10.21
N ILE A 145 5.68 27.71 -9.84
CA ILE A 145 5.21 27.49 -8.47
C ILE A 145 5.15 26.00 -8.15
N ALA A 146 4.69 25.16 -9.09
CA ALA A 146 4.68 23.72 -8.91
C ALA A 146 6.11 23.17 -8.65
N GLN A 147 7.10 23.63 -9.42
CA GLN A 147 8.51 23.29 -9.21
C GLN A 147 9.02 23.78 -7.85
N GLU A 148 8.74 25.05 -7.52
CA GLU A 148 9.09 25.66 -6.23
C GLU A 148 8.53 24.87 -5.05
N ALA A 149 7.29 24.37 -5.17
CA ALA A 149 6.58 23.59 -4.17
C ALA A 149 7.12 22.15 -4.07
N ALA A 150 7.44 21.52 -5.21
CA ALA A 150 8.09 20.20 -5.26
C ALA A 150 9.47 20.21 -4.61
N GLU A 151 10.29 21.23 -4.87
CA GLU A 151 11.57 21.41 -4.18
C GLU A 151 11.39 21.44 -2.65
N ALA A 152 10.41 22.20 -2.16
CA ALA A 152 10.12 22.29 -0.75
C ALA A 152 9.61 20.95 -0.17
N LEU A 153 8.89 20.16 -0.96
CA LEU A 153 8.41 18.83 -0.56
C LEU A 153 9.58 17.88 -0.31
N TYR A 154 10.51 17.77 -1.27
CA TYR A 154 11.70 16.93 -1.13
C TYR A 154 12.63 17.41 -0.02
N LYS A 155 12.70 18.72 0.26
CA LYS A 155 13.44 19.26 1.41
C LYS A 155 12.78 18.92 2.74
N ALA A 156 11.45 18.94 2.82
CA ALA A 156 10.71 18.67 4.05
C ALA A 156 10.71 17.18 4.43
N HIS A 157 10.69 16.29 3.44
CA HIS A 157 10.57 14.83 3.66
C HIS A 157 11.54 14.02 2.79
N PRO A 158 12.85 14.29 2.80
CA PRO A 158 13.79 13.69 1.85
C PRO A 158 13.75 12.16 1.88
N ALA A 159 13.71 11.58 3.09
CA ALA A 159 13.67 10.14 3.32
C ALA A 159 12.38 9.45 2.83
N LYS A 160 11.24 10.15 2.79
CA LYS A 160 9.95 9.54 2.43
C LYS A 160 9.76 9.40 0.91
N PHE A 161 10.28 10.37 0.16
CA PHE A 161 10.16 10.39 -1.30
C PHE A 161 11.28 9.64 -2.01
N LEU A 162 12.34 9.34 -1.26
CA LEU A 162 13.50 8.63 -1.75
C LEU A 162 13.64 7.30 -1.01
N THR A 163 12.58 6.50 -1.01
CA THR A 163 12.61 5.10 -0.54
C THR A 163 12.47 4.16 -1.72
N ALA A 164 13.41 3.22 -1.87
CA ALA A 164 13.32 2.14 -2.83
C ALA A 164 13.11 0.81 -2.11
N THR A 165 11.94 0.20 -2.27
CA THR A 165 11.60 -1.11 -1.66
C THR A 165 12.06 -2.32 -2.49
N ARG A 166 12.67 -2.06 -3.66
CA ARG A 166 13.26 -3.04 -4.58
C ARG A 166 14.44 -2.38 -5.30
N ALA A 167 15.44 -3.17 -5.68
CA ALA A 167 16.62 -2.65 -6.38
C ALA A 167 16.24 -1.94 -7.68
N SER A 168 15.33 -2.52 -8.46
CA SER A 168 14.80 -1.95 -9.71
C SER A 168 14.08 -0.60 -9.54
N LYS A 169 13.77 -0.19 -8.30
CA LYS A 169 13.16 1.10 -7.98
C LYS A 169 14.17 2.19 -7.65
N ILE A 170 15.44 1.86 -7.41
CA ILE A 170 16.50 2.84 -7.13
C ILE A 170 16.56 3.90 -8.24
N LYS A 171 16.63 3.47 -9.50
CA LYS A 171 16.68 4.40 -10.65
C LYS A 171 15.41 5.24 -10.79
N PRO A 172 14.19 4.67 -10.86
CA PRO A 172 12.95 5.45 -10.91
C PRO A 172 12.85 6.48 -9.79
N VAL A 173 13.09 6.08 -8.54
CA VAL A 173 13.04 6.97 -7.36
C VAL A 173 13.96 8.18 -7.53
N LEU A 174 15.15 7.97 -8.09
CA LEU A 174 16.13 9.04 -8.31
C LEU A 174 15.83 9.92 -9.52
N THR A 175 15.21 9.39 -10.57
CA THR A 175 15.19 10.05 -11.89
C THR A 175 13.80 10.38 -12.44
N GLN A 176 12.75 9.77 -11.92
CA GLN A 176 11.40 9.94 -12.43
C GLN A 176 10.78 11.23 -11.90
N ASP A 177 10.36 12.06 -12.84
CA ASP A 177 9.54 13.24 -12.57
C ASP A 177 8.07 12.80 -12.42
N ILE A 178 7.71 12.31 -11.23
CA ILE A 178 6.36 11.80 -10.94
C ILE A 178 5.27 12.89 -11.06
N PHE A 179 5.66 14.17 -11.05
CA PHE A 179 4.76 15.31 -11.18
C PHE A 179 4.68 15.86 -12.60
N HIS A 180 5.55 15.40 -13.51
CA HIS A 180 5.65 15.89 -14.89
C HIS A 180 5.84 17.41 -15.00
N ILE A 181 6.55 18.00 -14.04
CA ILE A 181 6.82 19.45 -13.94
C ILE A 181 8.27 19.82 -14.32
N GLY A 182 9.03 18.89 -14.92
CA GLY A 182 10.46 19.04 -15.19
C GLY A 182 11.32 18.96 -13.93
N PHE A 183 10.82 18.37 -12.84
CA PHE A 183 11.56 18.22 -11.60
C PHE A 183 12.49 17.00 -11.65
N VAL A 184 13.72 17.15 -11.16
CA VAL A 184 14.72 16.07 -11.16
C VAL A 184 15.05 15.70 -9.70
N PRO A 185 14.48 14.61 -9.13
CA PRO A 185 14.69 14.25 -7.73
C PRO A 185 16.17 14.10 -7.36
N LEU A 186 16.98 13.54 -8.27
CA LEU A 186 18.43 13.34 -8.11
C LEU A 186 19.18 14.59 -7.66
N THR A 187 18.79 15.79 -8.11
CA THR A 187 19.50 17.04 -7.77
C THR A 187 19.18 17.52 -6.35
N MET A 188 18.00 17.15 -5.84
CA MET A 188 17.50 17.55 -4.52
C MET A 188 17.70 16.47 -3.45
N ALA A 189 18.09 15.26 -3.85
CA ALA A 189 18.35 14.16 -2.94
C ALA A 189 19.39 14.52 -1.86
N ARG A 190 19.01 14.31 -0.59
CA ARG A 190 19.86 14.52 0.60
C ARG A 190 19.82 13.34 1.56
N GLU A 191 18.75 12.57 1.53
CA GLU A 191 18.58 11.32 2.27
C GLU A 191 17.87 10.33 1.34
N MET A 192 18.28 9.07 1.36
CA MET A 192 17.64 7.99 0.62
C MET A 192 17.63 6.73 1.48
N ASN A 193 16.50 6.04 1.49
CA ASN A 193 16.34 4.73 2.10
C ASN A 193 16.22 3.68 0.99
N ILE A 194 16.86 2.54 1.20
CA ILE A 194 16.74 1.37 0.35
C ILE A 194 16.34 0.23 1.26
N GLU A 195 15.16 -0.33 1.07
CA GLU A 195 14.63 -1.44 1.85
C GLU A 195 14.55 -2.63 0.91
N LEU A 196 15.38 -3.66 1.13
CA LEU A 196 15.48 -4.80 0.23
C LEU A 196 15.27 -6.09 0.99
N GLN A 197 14.22 -6.81 0.59
CA GLN A 197 14.05 -8.19 0.96
C GLN A 197 14.85 -9.07 0.00
N LEU A 198 15.95 -9.65 0.50
CA LEU A 198 16.89 -10.40 -0.32
C LEU A 198 16.27 -11.71 -0.81
N ASP A 199 15.33 -12.31 -0.07
CA ASP A 199 14.65 -13.53 -0.51
C ASP A 199 13.86 -13.35 -1.80
N TYR A 200 13.16 -12.22 -1.95
CA TYR A 200 12.39 -11.93 -3.18
C TYR A 200 13.28 -11.56 -4.35
N SER A 201 14.40 -10.91 -4.07
CA SER A 201 15.38 -10.54 -5.10
C SER A 201 16.00 -11.79 -5.75
N LEU A 202 16.09 -12.89 -4.99
CA LEU A 202 16.63 -14.16 -5.47
C LEU A 202 15.59 -15.12 -6.02
N ARG A 203 14.42 -15.22 -5.40
CA ARG A 203 13.43 -16.24 -5.81
C ARG A 203 12.72 -15.91 -7.11
N GLY A 204 12.70 -14.64 -7.54
CA GLY A 204 11.97 -14.25 -8.73
C GLY A 204 10.46 -14.43 -8.51
N TYR A 205 9.72 -13.35 -8.31
CA TYR A 205 8.28 -13.48 -8.09
C TYR A 205 7.59 -13.74 -9.44
N GLY A 206 7.25 -15.01 -9.74
CA GLY A 206 6.64 -15.43 -11.01
C GLY A 206 7.66 -15.87 -12.07
N ASP A 207 7.37 -15.66 -13.36
CA ASP A 207 8.26 -16.00 -14.50
C ASP A 207 9.55 -15.13 -14.56
N GLU A 208 9.74 -14.20 -13.63
CA GLU A 208 10.97 -13.40 -13.52
C GLU A 208 12.09 -14.28 -12.96
N LYS A 209 13.08 -14.59 -13.80
CA LYS A 209 14.27 -15.36 -13.41
C LYS A 209 14.99 -14.70 -12.21
N PRO A 210 15.65 -15.50 -11.34
CA PRO A 210 16.51 -14.98 -10.26
C PRO A 210 17.36 -13.82 -10.78
N TYR A 211 17.28 -12.65 -10.13
CA TYR A 211 17.99 -11.47 -10.59
C TYR A 211 19.48 -11.79 -10.63
N LEU A 212 20.05 -11.86 -11.83
CA LEU A 212 21.49 -12.00 -12.01
C LEU A 212 22.17 -10.85 -11.27
N THR A 213 23.24 -11.14 -10.53
CA THR A 213 24.06 -10.17 -9.77
C THR A 213 24.43 -8.92 -10.60
N SER A 214 24.52 -9.05 -11.93
CA SER A 214 24.70 -7.93 -12.85
C SER A 214 23.56 -6.90 -12.84
N CYS A 215 22.29 -7.32 -12.80
CA CYS A 215 21.14 -6.41 -12.81
C CYS A 215 21.06 -5.61 -11.51
N LEU A 216 21.24 -6.28 -10.37
CA LEU A 216 21.29 -5.61 -9.06
C LEU A 216 22.42 -4.59 -9.02
N LYS A 217 23.60 -4.95 -9.54
CA LYS A 217 24.72 -4.01 -9.64
C LYS A 217 24.39 -2.78 -10.49
N GLU A 218 23.77 -2.97 -11.66
CA GLU A 218 23.36 -1.86 -12.53
C GLU A 218 22.37 -0.92 -11.85
N ASP A 219 21.40 -1.46 -11.10
CA ASP A 219 20.44 -0.67 -10.33
C ASP A 219 21.13 0.15 -9.23
N PHE A 220 22.05 -0.46 -8.49
CA PHE A 220 22.82 0.18 -7.44
C PHE A 220 23.81 1.24 -7.98
N ASP A 221 24.39 1.04 -9.17
CA ASP A 221 25.28 2.00 -9.83
C ASP A 221 24.60 3.36 -10.10
N HIS A 222 23.26 3.43 -10.08
CA HIS A 222 22.55 4.70 -10.15
C HIS A 222 22.80 5.61 -8.93
N LEU A 223 23.13 5.06 -7.76
CA LEU A 223 23.47 5.85 -6.58
C LEU A 223 24.74 6.68 -6.78
N LEU A 224 25.70 6.16 -7.56
CA LEU A 224 26.94 6.86 -7.87
C LEU A 224 26.69 8.15 -8.69
N LYS A 225 25.53 8.26 -9.35
CA LYS A 225 25.12 9.44 -10.15
C LYS A 225 24.62 10.60 -9.29
N ILE A 226 24.44 10.42 -7.98
CA ILE A 226 24.05 11.51 -7.07
C ILE A 226 25.16 12.59 -7.08
N PRO A 227 24.86 13.84 -7.47
CA PRO A 227 25.89 14.87 -7.63
C PRO A 227 26.40 15.38 -6.27
N ASN A 228 25.49 15.54 -5.29
CA ASN A 228 25.79 16.12 -3.98
C ASN A 228 25.90 15.01 -2.92
N LYS A 229 27.06 14.37 -2.83
CA LYS A 229 27.30 13.29 -1.84
C LYS A 229 27.69 13.81 -0.45
N SER A 230 28.20 15.03 -0.33
CA SER A 230 28.64 15.57 0.96
C SER A 230 27.46 15.79 1.91
N GLY A 231 27.53 15.17 3.09
CA GLY A 231 26.44 15.18 4.08
C GLY A 231 25.20 14.40 3.64
N PHE A 232 25.24 13.69 2.52
CA PHE A 232 24.15 12.83 2.08
C PHE A 232 23.97 11.68 3.07
N LYS A 233 22.73 11.27 3.34
CA LYS A 233 22.40 10.13 4.21
C LYS A 233 21.85 8.97 3.38
N LEU A 234 22.60 7.90 3.25
CA LEU A 234 22.14 6.68 2.60
C LEU A 234 21.89 5.62 3.66
N ARG A 235 20.67 5.10 3.73
CA ARG A 235 20.32 3.97 4.58
C ARG A 235 19.91 2.78 3.72
N ILE A 236 20.55 1.65 3.94
CA ILE A 236 20.25 0.40 3.24
C ILE A 236 19.84 -0.62 4.30
N HIS A 237 18.58 -1.01 4.28
CA HIS A 237 18.02 -2.02 5.15
C HIS A 237 17.81 -3.31 4.35
N LEU A 238 18.56 -4.34 4.71
CA LEU A 238 18.50 -5.66 4.10
C LEU A 238 17.69 -6.58 5.02
N THR A 239 16.63 -7.17 4.50
CA THR A 239 15.85 -8.16 5.24
C THR A 239 15.96 -9.55 4.61
N MET A 240 16.03 -10.56 5.48
CA MET A 240 15.98 -11.97 5.09
C MET A 240 15.10 -12.73 6.06
N ARG A 241 14.20 -13.54 5.50
CA ARG A 241 13.53 -14.64 6.16
C ARG A 241 14.47 -15.83 6.23
N TYR A 242 15.05 -16.26 5.11
CA TYR A 242 15.99 -17.40 5.07
C TYR A 242 17.42 -16.89 5.09
N ILE A 243 18.07 -16.96 6.24
CA ILE A 243 19.36 -16.29 6.47
C ILE A 243 20.46 -17.04 5.73
N ARG A 244 20.92 -16.47 4.61
CA ARG A 244 21.95 -17.02 3.73
C ARG A 244 23.14 -16.07 3.64
N LEU A 245 24.30 -16.47 4.15
CA LEU A 245 25.50 -15.64 4.20
C LEU A 245 26.17 -15.50 2.84
N LYS A 246 26.08 -16.49 1.94
CA LYS A 246 26.55 -16.36 0.55
C LYS A 246 25.82 -15.24 -0.20
N VAL A 247 24.50 -15.17 0.00
CA VAL A 247 23.66 -14.09 -0.56
C VAL A 247 24.05 -12.73 0.01
N LEU A 248 24.26 -12.67 1.33
CA LEU A 248 24.67 -11.46 2.00
C LEU A 248 26.05 -10.99 1.50
N ASP A 249 27.00 -11.89 1.29
CA ASP A 249 28.32 -11.59 0.73
C ASP A 249 28.25 -11.00 -0.68
N GLU A 250 27.41 -11.58 -1.56
CA GLU A 250 27.17 -11.02 -2.90
C GLU A 250 26.58 -9.61 -2.83
N MET A 251 25.61 -9.38 -1.93
CA MET A 251 25.00 -8.06 -1.73
C MET A 251 26.01 -7.05 -1.16
N LEU A 252 26.83 -7.44 -0.18
CA LEU A 252 27.90 -6.61 0.35
C LEU A 252 28.92 -6.25 -0.73
N SER A 253 29.27 -7.19 -1.60
CA SER A 253 30.15 -6.96 -2.75
C SER A 253 29.58 -5.92 -3.73
N ILE A 254 28.25 -5.91 -3.95
CA ILE A 254 27.56 -4.91 -4.77
C ILE A 254 27.56 -3.52 -4.10
N ILE A 255 27.32 -3.45 -2.79
CA ILE A 255 27.24 -2.19 -2.04
C ILE A 255 28.63 -1.57 -1.78
N THR A 256 29.67 -2.39 -1.63
CA THR A 256 31.04 -1.96 -1.31
C THR A 256 31.54 -0.74 -2.11
N PRO A 257 31.50 -0.70 -3.46
CA PRO A 257 31.95 0.46 -4.22
C PRO A 257 31.16 1.75 -3.89
N ILE A 258 29.87 1.63 -3.58
CA ILE A 258 29.02 2.76 -3.21
C ILE A 258 29.38 3.23 -1.80
N TYR A 259 29.51 2.31 -0.86
CA TYR A 259 29.91 2.62 0.52
C TYR A 259 31.21 3.41 0.54
N ILE A 260 32.25 2.92 -0.14
CA ILE A 260 33.56 3.58 -0.23
C ILE A 260 33.44 4.98 -0.85
N GLU A 261 32.74 5.12 -1.98
CA GLU A 261 32.60 6.41 -2.69
C GLU A 261 31.86 7.46 -1.85
N PHE A 262 30.77 7.04 -1.19
CA PHE A 262 29.95 7.92 -0.37
C PHE A 262 30.70 8.35 0.88
N ARG A 263 31.37 7.42 1.58
CA ARG A 263 32.20 7.73 2.76
C ARG A 263 33.35 8.66 2.40
N ARG A 264 34.03 8.43 1.27
CA ARG A 264 35.08 9.34 0.75
C ARG A 264 34.55 10.76 0.51
N SER A 265 33.29 10.88 0.15
CA SER A 265 32.61 12.16 -0.09
C SER A 265 32.02 12.80 1.17
N ASN A 266 32.31 12.25 2.37
CA ASN A 266 31.73 12.68 3.65
C ASN A 266 30.20 12.52 3.72
N ALA A 267 29.67 11.47 3.09
CA ALA A 267 28.29 11.01 3.30
C ALA A 267 28.19 10.14 4.57
N ILE A 268 26.99 10.07 5.12
CA ILE A 268 26.60 9.12 6.16
C ILE A 268 25.97 7.93 5.44
N VAL A 269 26.54 6.74 5.63
CA VAL A 269 26.04 5.51 5.03
C VAL A 269 25.82 4.51 6.16
N ASP A 270 24.60 4.04 6.30
CA ASP A 270 24.20 3.04 7.28
C ASP A 270 23.63 1.84 6.53
N VAL A 271 24.24 0.67 6.71
CA VAL A 271 23.76 -0.59 6.15
C VAL A 271 23.43 -1.52 7.31
N ASP A 272 22.19 -1.98 7.36
CA ASP A 272 21.70 -2.84 8.43
C ASP A 272 21.08 -4.09 7.83
N PHE A 273 21.27 -5.22 8.52
CA PHE A 273 20.59 -6.47 8.29
C PHE A 273 19.55 -6.70 9.37
N ALA A 274 18.39 -7.25 8.99
CA ALA A 274 17.38 -7.74 9.91
C ALA A 274 16.77 -9.07 9.46
N TYR A 275 16.43 -9.90 10.44
CA TYR A 275 15.67 -11.13 10.24
C TYR A 275 14.16 -10.84 10.24
N GLU A 276 13.43 -11.40 9.29
CA GLU A 276 11.98 -11.24 9.15
C GLU A 276 11.24 -12.57 9.30
N ALA A 277 10.79 -12.87 10.52
CA ALA A 277 10.13 -14.15 10.84
C ALA A 277 8.76 -14.32 10.16
N ALA A 278 7.95 -13.25 10.12
CA ALA A 278 6.51 -13.39 9.90
C ALA A 278 6.07 -13.51 8.43
N GLY A 279 6.96 -13.34 7.45
CA GLY A 279 6.59 -13.27 6.02
C GLY A 279 5.55 -12.17 5.68
N ARG A 280 5.11 -11.39 6.67
CA ARG A 280 4.16 -10.30 6.50
C ARG A 280 4.97 -9.11 6.03
N MET A 281 4.76 -8.79 4.75
CA MET A 281 5.22 -7.60 4.02
C MET A 281 4.68 -6.29 4.63
N HIS A 282 4.80 -6.11 5.95
CA HIS A 282 4.50 -4.86 6.61
C HIS A 282 5.80 -4.06 6.65
N THR A 283 5.94 -3.21 5.64
CA THR A 283 7.05 -2.27 5.33
C THR A 283 7.25 -1.18 6.39
N CYS A 284 7.17 -1.53 7.67
CA CYS A 284 7.27 -0.58 8.76
C CYS A 284 8.60 -0.80 9.48
N ILE A 285 9.55 0.11 9.27
CA ILE A 285 10.86 0.28 9.97
C ILE A 285 10.74 0.27 11.52
N HIS A 286 9.52 0.19 12.06
CA HIS A 286 9.22 0.15 13.49
C HIS A 286 8.88 -1.25 14.02
N HIS A 287 9.01 -2.29 13.21
CA HIS A 287 8.89 -3.66 13.73
C HIS A 287 10.18 -3.99 14.47
N ASN A 288 10.01 -4.35 15.75
CA ASN A 288 11.10 -4.69 16.64
C ASN A 288 11.63 -6.06 16.22
N HIS A 289 12.52 -6.08 15.22
CA HIS A 289 13.19 -7.30 14.81
C HIS A 289 14.06 -7.77 15.98
N SER A 290 13.82 -8.99 16.45
CA SER A 290 14.63 -9.62 17.52
C SER A 290 16.10 -9.75 17.12
N VAL A 291 16.35 -9.92 15.82
CA VAL A 291 17.69 -10.05 15.24
C VAL A 291 17.93 -8.92 14.23
N GLN A 292 18.78 -7.97 14.60
CA GLN A 292 19.22 -6.85 13.77
C GLN A 292 20.72 -6.56 13.99
N LYS A 293 21.47 -6.38 12.89
CA LYS A 293 22.92 -6.15 12.91
C LYS A 293 23.30 -5.04 11.95
N ASN A 294 24.04 -4.06 12.44
CA ASN A 294 24.70 -3.07 11.58
C ASN A 294 25.90 -3.72 10.88
N LEU A 295 26.02 -3.49 9.57
CA LEU A 295 26.99 -4.13 8.68
C LEU A 295 28.11 -3.17 8.23
N ASN A 296 28.17 -1.94 8.75
CA ASN A 296 29.10 -0.92 8.25
C ASN A 296 30.58 -1.33 8.40
N ASP A 297 30.91 -2.11 9.43
CA ASP A 297 32.27 -2.60 9.66
C ASP A 297 32.64 -3.74 8.69
N TYR A 298 31.66 -4.42 8.10
CA TYR A 298 31.93 -5.56 7.20
C TYR A 298 32.50 -5.10 5.85
N PHE A 299 32.30 -3.85 5.46
CA PHE A 299 32.88 -3.26 4.23
C PHE A 299 34.39 -3.01 4.32
N ILE A 300 34.97 -3.08 5.52
CA ILE A 300 36.41 -2.88 5.74
C ILE A 300 37.12 -4.14 6.28
N SER A 301 36.36 -5.11 6.79
CA SER A 301 36.89 -6.38 7.28
C SER A 301 37.19 -7.38 6.16
N ASP A 302 38.00 -8.38 6.46
CA ASP A 302 38.19 -9.51 5.55
C ASP A 302 36.87 -10.32 5.40
N PRO A 303 36.54 -10.83 4.20
CA PRO A 303 35.31 -11.59 3.99
C PRO A 303 35.11 -12.77 4.94
N GLU A 304 36.19 -13.49 5.26
CA GLU A 304 36.11 -14.63 6.18
C GLU A 304 35.88 -14.17 7.62
N GLU A 305 36.52 -13.06 8.02
CA GLU A 305 36.41 -12.52 9.37
C GLU A 305 34.97 -12.09 9.70
N TRP A 306 34.33 -11.30 8.83
CA TRP A 306 32.96 -10.86 9.10
C TRP A 306 31.97 -12.03 9.01
N ARG A 307 32.21 -13.01 8.15
CA ARG A 307 31.35 -14.19 8.03
C ARG A 307 31.34 -14.98 9.34
N GLN A 308 32.52 -15.20 9.94
CA GLN A 308 32.63 -15.86 11.24
C GLN A 308 31.98 -15.03 12.37
N GLU A 309 32.14 -13.71 12.37
CA GLU A 309 31.46 -12.82 13.32
C GLU A 309 29.93 -12.93 13.19
N MET A 310 29.42 -12.94 11.96
CA MET A 310 27.99 -13.06 11.69
C MET A 310 27.44 -14.42 12.12
N ILE A 311 28.15 -15.52 11.86
CA ILE A 311 27.78 -16.87 12.34
C ILE A 311 27.68 -16.89 13.87
N ALA A 312 28.68 -16.32 14.56
CA ALA A 312 28.67 -16.25 16.02
C ALA A 312 27.47 -15.41 16.52
N TYR A 313 27.24 -14.24 15.93
CA TYR A 313 26.11 -13.36 16.26
C TYR A 313 24.73 -14.03 16.09
N LEU A 314 24.55 -14.79 14.99
CA LEU A 314 23.31 -15.53 14.70
C LEU A 314 23.14 -16.73 15.63
N THR A 315 24.22 -17.45 15.94
CA THR A 315 24.20 -18.59 16.88
C THR A 315 23.82 -18.15 18.29
N GLU A 316 24.31 -16.99 18.75
CA GLU A 316 23.91 -16.41 20.04
C GLU A 316 22.41 -16.04 20.13
N ARG A 317 21.74 -15.93 18.97
CA ARG A 317 20.32 -15.57 18.84
C ARG A 317 19.51 -16.66 18.17
N GLU A 318 19.97 -17.90 18.22
CA GLU A 318 19.31 -18.99 17.53
C GLU A 318 17.85 -19.14 17.99
N ASP A 319 17.58 -18.98 19.30
CA ASP A 319 16.22 -19.02 19.88
C ASP A 319 15.25 -17.97 19.30
N ASP A 320 15.79 -16.86 18.75
CA ASP A 320 15.00 -15.79 18.12
C ASP A 320 14.76 -16.04 16.62
N ILE A 321 15.35 -17.10 16.05
CA ILE A 321 15.31 -17.46 14.63
C ILE A 321 14.64 -18.82 14.49
N ILE A 322 13.56 -18.89 13.72
CA ILE A 322 12.87 -20.15 13.40
C ILE A 322 13.87 -21.15 12.80
N ASP A 323 13.91 -22.39 13.31
CA ASP A 323 14.92 -23.39 12.95
C ASP A 323 15.12 -23.56 11.44
N HIS A 324 14.03 -23.62 10.67
CA HIS A 324 14.08 -23.78 9.20
C HIS A 324 14.47 -22.50 8.43
N HIS A 325 14.72 -21.38 9.11
CA HIS A 325 15.23 -20.14 8.52
C HIS A 325 16.76 -19.99 8.64
N ARG A 326 17.45 -20.98 9.25
CA ARG A 326 18.88 -20.95 9.57
C ARG A 326 19.77 -21.56 8.47
N ASP A 327 19.48 -21.25 7.20
CA ASP A 327 20.20 -21.79 6.03
C ASP A 327 21.74 -21.64 6.10
N TYR A 328 22.22 -20.58 6.74
CA TYR A 328 23.65 -20.32 6.94
C TYR A 328 24.42 -21.48 7.61
N GLN A 329 23.73 -22.39 8.30
CA GLN A 329 24.35 -23.57 8.90
C GLN A 329 24.69 -24.68 7.89
N PHE A 330 24.00 -24.68 6.74
CA PHE A 330 24.05 -25.76 5.74
C PHE A 330 24.67 -25.31 4.42
N GLU A 331 25.03 -24.03 4.26
CA GLU A 331 25.50 -23.50 2.97
C GLU A 331 26.71 -24.22 2.38
N ASP A 332 27.52 -24.87 3.21
CA ASP A 332 28.73 -25.59 2.79
C ASP A 332 28.49 -27.10 2.57
N ASP A 333 27.25 -27.58 2.78
CA ASP A 333 26.86 -28.96 2.50
C ASP A 333 26.73 -29.20 0.98
N GLU A 334 27.13 -30.39 0.51
CA GLU A 334 27.16 -30.72 -0.92
C GLU A 334 25.76 -30.76 -1.57
N ASP A 335 24.72 -30.98 -0.76
CA ASP A 335 23.31 -31.07 -1.16
C ASP A 335 22.52 -29.78 -0.91
N TYR A 336 23.18 -28.71 -0.45
CA TYR A 336 22.52 -27.42 -0.26
C TYR A 336 22.11 -26.80 -1.61
N ASP A 337 20.81 -26.63 -1.81
CA ASP A 337 20.25 -25.93 -2.96
C ASP A 337 19.58 -24.61 -2.52
N PRO A 338 20.21 -23.45 -2.78
CA PRO A 338 19.66 -22.13 -2.39
C PRO A 338 18.40 -21.74 -3.18
N THR A 339 18.08 -22.51 -4.23
CA THR A 339 16.95 -22.29 -5.14
C THR A 339 15.86 -23.35 -5.01
N ALA A 340 16.09 -24.40 -4.23
CA ALA A 340 15.09 -25.42 -4.00
C ALA A 340 13.84 -24.69 -3.48
N PRO A 341 12.71 -24.77 -4.21
CA PRO A 341 11.45 -24.40 -3.59
C PRO A 341 11.35 -25.34 -2.41
N GLU A 342 11.43 -24.79 -1.19
CA GLU A 342 11.10 -25.57 -0.01
C GLU A 342 9.81 -26.31 -0.34
N ASP A 343 9.87 -27.64 -0.25
CA ASP A 343 8.69 -28.48 -0.27
C ASP A 343 7.94 -28.07 1.01
N TYR A 344 7.20 -26.96 0.93
CA TYR A 344 6.18 -26.59 1.88
C TYR A 344 5.04 -27.58 1.66
N SER A 345 5.33 -28.87 1.90
CA SER A 345 4.30 -29.80 2.29
C SER A 345 3.60 -29.11 3.44
N SER A 346 2.35 -28.78 3.17
CA SER A 346 1.28 -28.24 4.02
C SER A 346 1.07 -29.01 5.34
N ASP A 347 2.04 -29.81 5.78
CA ASP A 347 1.88 -30.92 6.70
C ASP A 347 2.43 -30.60 8.10
N GLY A 348 2.75 -29.33 8.40
CA GLY A 348 3.35 -28.94 9.69
C GLY A 348 2.84 -27.64 10.32
N ASP A 349 2.22 -26.74 9.56
CA ASP A 349 1.54 -25.54 10.07
C ASP A 349 0.01 -25.75 10.13
N GLU A 350 -0.42 -27.00 10.33
CA GLU A 350 -1.77 -27.28 10.85
C GLU A 350 -1.76 -26.89 12.35
N ASP A 351 -2.62 -25.95 12.73
CA ASP A 351 -3.06 -25.68 14.10
C ASP A 351 -2.21 -24.71 14.96
N ILE A 352 -1.78 -23.57 14.39
CA ILE A 352 -2.02 -22.32 15.16
C ILE A 352 -3.43 -21.87 14.76
N ASP A 353 -4.42 -22.61 15.27
CA ASP A 353 -5.74 -22.07 15.53
C ASP A 353 -5.53 -20.95 16.56
N ASP A 354 -5.16 -19.77 16.07
CA ASP A 354 -5.50 -18.54 16.75
C ASP A 354 -7.04 -18.53 16.77
N ASP A 355 -7.61 -19.19 17.79
CA ASP A 355 -8.92 -18.94 18.38
C ASP A 355 -8.93 -17.47 18.89
N PHE A 356 -8.63 -16.52 18.00
CA PHE A 356 -9.18 -15.20 18.09
C PHE A 356 -10.68 -15.41 17.88
N GLU A 357 -11.37 -15.64 18.99
CA GLU A 357 -12.79 -15.38 19.10
C GLU A 357 -13.00 -13.99 18.48
N GLU A 358 -13.46 -13.98 17.22
CA GLU A 358 -14.12 -12.83 16.63
C GLU A 358 -15.30 -12.55 17.57
N GLU A 359 -15.06 -11.76 18.62
CA GLU A 359 -16.15 -11.07 19.30
C GLU A 359 -16.91 -10.38 18.18
N ASP A 360 -18.15 -10.82 17.97
CA ASP A 360 -19.12 -10.26 17.04
C ASP A 360 -19.16 -8.74 17.25
N ASP A 361 -18.26 -8.04 16.55
CA ASP A 361 -18.23 -6.60 16.45
C ASP A 361 -19.43 -6.24 15.60
N PHE A 362 -20.50 -6.05 16.34
CA PHE A 362 -21.78 -5.50 15.94
C PHE A 362 -21.53 -4.39 14.93
N ASP A 363 -21.75 -4.71 13.65
CA ASP A 363 -21.61 -3.85 12.48
C ASP A 363 -22.45 -2.57 12.65
N PHE A 364 -21.89 -1.61 13.39
CA PHE A 364 -22.37 -0.25 13.41
C PHE A 364 -21.90 0.33 12.10
N ALA A 365 -22.79 0.24 11.09
CA ALA A 365 -22.66 0.88 9.80
C ALA A 365 -22.52 2.41 9.96
N PHE A 366 -21.35 2.86 10.39
CA PHE A 366 -20.89 4.21 10.18
C PHE A 366 -20.58 4.31 8.69
N GLY A 367 -21.33 5.19 8.03
CA GLY A 367 -21.24 5.39 6.61
C GLY A 367 -19.82 5.73 6.17
N HIS A 368 -19.11 4.72 5.64
CA HIS A 368 -18.02 4.97 4.72
C HIS A 368 -18.61 5.68 3.51
N HIS A 369 -18.25 6.94 3.41
CA HIS A 369 -18.59 7.83 2.32
C HIS A 369 -18.03 7.24 1.01
N PRO A 370 -18.83 7.09 -0.06
CA PRO A 370 -18.32 6.66 -1.34
C PRO A 370 -17.60 7.86 -1.98
N TYR A 371 -16.27 7.85 -1.96
CA TYR A 371 -15.47 8.70 -2.83
C TYR A 371 -14.30 7.89 -3.38
N PHE A 372 -14.50 7.42 -4.61
CA PHE A 372 -13.53 6.85 -5.54
C PHE A 372 -12.72 5.66 -5.02
N GLY A 373 -13.33 4.47 -5.07
CA GLY A 373 -12.61 3.23 -5.32
C GLY A 373 -12.47 3.07 -6.83
N SER A 374 -11.28 3.27 -7.37
CA SER A 374 -10.94 2.91 -8.74
C SER A 374 -11.07 1.39 -8.88
N GLY A 375 -12.03 0.95 -9.68
CA GLY A 375 -12.14 -0.44 -10.09
C GLY A 375 -10.84 -0.86 -10.78
N GLY A 376 -10.10 -1.76 -10.14
CA GLY A 376 -9.04 -2.50 -10.81
C GLY A 376 -9.69 -3.36 -11.89
N PHE A 377 -9.37 -3.07 -13.14
CA PHE A 377 -9.59 -4.00 -14.24
C PHE A 377 -8.66 -5.19 -14.03
N GLY A 378 -9.15 -6.20 -13.30
CA GLY A 378 -8.65 -7.56 -13.41
C GLY A 378 -9.18 -8.14 -14.72
N GLY A 379 -8.27 -8.61 -15.57
CA GLY A 379 -8.62 -9.32 -16.80
C GLY A 379 -9.43 -10.57 -16.45
N TYR A 380 -10.71 -10.55 -16.78
CA TYR A 380 -11.52 -11.75 -16.91
C TYR A 380 -11.41 -12.20 -18.37
N ASP A 381 -10.94 -13.43 -18.56
CA ASP A 381 -11.03 -14.14 -19.83
C ASP A 381 -12.49 -14.15 -20.29
N SER A 382 -12.70 -13.62 -21.49
CA SER A 382 -13.98 -13.43 -22.12
C SER A 382 -14.43 -14.70 -22.84
N ASP A 383 -15.14 -15.57 -22.13
CA ASP A 383 -16.16 -16.44 -22.74
C ASP A 383 -17.53 -15.84 -22.39
N PHE A 384 -17.85 -14.73 -23.05
CA PHE A 384 -19.16 -14.08 -22.93
C PHE A 384 -20.08 -14.68 -23.99
N ASP A 385 -21.00 -15.54 -23.54
CA ASP A 385 -21.96 -16.23 -24.39
C ASP A 385 -23.07 -15.24 -24.82
N LEU A 386 -22.93 -14.68 -26.03
CA LEU A 386 -23.84 -13.69 -26.61
C LEU A 386 -25.22 -14.26 -27.00
N ASP A 387 -25.43 -15.57 -26.85
CA ASP A 387 -26.69 -16.23 -27.18
C ASP A 387 -27.62 -16.41 -25.95
N ASN A 388 -27.33 -15.77 -24.81
CA ASN A 388 -28.23 -15.78 -23.67
C ASN A 388 -29.40 -14.78 -23.86
N PRO A 389 -30.66 -15.24 -24.01
CA PRO A 389 -31.81 -14.36 -24.26
C PRO A 389 -32.11 -13.39 -23.10
N GLU A 390 -31.56 -13.60 -21.90
CA GLU A 390 -31.69 -12.65 -20.79
C GLU A 390 -30.80 -11.40 -20.96
N VAL A 391 -29.73 -11.49 -21.78
CA VAL A 391 -28.83 -10.37 -22.07
C VAL A 391 -29.42 -9.46 -23.16
N GLU A 392 -30.18 -10.02 -24.09
CA GLU A 392 -30.86 -9.27 -25.16
C GLU A 392 -31.96 -8.36 -24.60
N ASP A 393 -32.80 -8.88 -23.68
CA ASP A 393 -33.82 -8.09 -22.99
C ASP A 393 -33.20 -6.96 -22.14
N PHE A 394 -32.04 -7.21 -21.52
CA PHE A 394 -31.32 -6.22 -20.73
C PHE A 394 -30.73 -5.08 -21.59
N LEU A 395 -30.22 -5.40 -22.79
CA LEU A 395 -29.67 -4.40 -23.71
C LEU A 395 -30.78 -3.58 -24.40
N TYR A 396 -31.94 -4.18 -24.65
CA TYR A 396 -33.12 -3.50 -25.19
C TYR A 396 -33.72 -2.48 -24.19
N ASP A 397 -33.78 -2.83 -22.90
CA ASP A 397 -34.23 -1.91 -21.84
C ASP A 397 -33.23 -0.76 -21.56
N MET A 398 -31.96 -0.93 -21.95
CA MET A 398 -30.90 0.07 -21.84
C MET A 398 -30.75 0.95 -23.11
N GLY A 399 -31.45 0.64 -24.21
CA GLY A 399 -31.41 1.39 -25.46
C GLY A 399 -30.05 1.36 -26.18
N LEU A 400 -29.28 0.28 -25.99
CA LEU A 400 -27.95 0.12 -26.57
C LEU A 400 -27.94 -0.71 -27.86
N ILE A 401 -29.07 -1.33 -28.20
CA ILE A 401 -29.38 -1.96 -29.50
C ILE A 401 -30.86 -1.80 -29.82
#